data_AF-A0A946UJ15-F1
#
_entry.id   AF-A0A946UJ15-F1
#
_cell.length_a   1.000
_cell.length_b   1.000
_cell.length_c   1.000
_cell.angle_alpha   90.00
_cell.angle_beta   90.00
_cell.angle_gamma   90.00
#
_symmetry.space_group_name_H-M   'P 1'
#
loop_
_entity.id
_entity.type
_entity.pdbx_description
1 polymer ?
#
loop_
_entity_poly.entity_id
_entity_poly.type
_entity_poly.pdbx_seq_one_letter_code
_entity_poly.pdbx_strand_id
1 'polypeptide(L)'
;MQLTEDAQPLRNLLAILLIATVIGGCLGDEGPGSDDSVAAQPDPDPDPGPDPDPNPGPPPVAGGSFPGVPEYPYRDQLPDLGDAADVTSCSANGTTVNGSPDDWLVVTLDTNDRCEISGSYFVVQNSTLNDRLNISGGPYAVRNSEVTSPGTGGALNPGGTDILIESNVIRDNGIIPSSTDHHGMNVRGSTSGLWIMSNSIYQNSGDAIQFCHGCIGGVHDGPEFVYIAGNVMHDDEENAIDLKEFLGPVVAVCNEMYGYERGEFSGNGEAVRVNDEGQQGQVWFAHNNYHDNLTDVAPYSSEAEGYFLDENTTNVNNSNSNTVFADGAEAQQYYDQYLAQYGLDLSGGC
;
A
#
# COMPACT_ATOMS: atom_id res chain seq x y z
N MET A 1 28.12 26.43 -38.81
CA MET A 1 28.59 25.38 -37.89
C MET A 1 27.49 25.25 -36.84
N GLN A 2 26.58 24.29 -37.06
CA GLN A 2 25.41 24.03 -36.24
C GLN A 2 25.85 23.39 -34.92
N LEU A 3 25.33 23.89 -33.81
CA LEU A 3 25.43 23.24 -32.50
C LEU A 3 24.08 22.56 -32.23
N THR A 4 24.16 21.32 -31.78
CA THR A 4 23.10 20.33 -31.64
C THR A 4 22.21 20.61 -30.43
N GLU A 5 20.91 20.39 -30.63
CA GLU A 5 19.90 20.25 -29.58
C GLU A 5 20.14 18.92 -28.86
N ASP A 6 20.50 18.96 -27.57
CA ASP A 6 20.34 17.84 -26.63
C ASP A 6 20.64 18.35 -25.20
N ALA A 7 19.60 18.82 -24.51
CA ALA A 7 19.53 18.96 -23.05
C ALA A 7 18.09 19.33 -22.61
N GLN A 8 17.17 18.37 -22.70
CA GLN A 8 15.96 18.32 -21.87
C GLN A 8 16.14 17.08 -20.97
N PRO A 9 16.43 17.23 -19.67
CA PRO A 9 15.38 17.58 -18.69
C PRO A 9 15.91 18.44 -17.53
N LEU A 10 15.53 19.71 -17.46
CA LEU A 10 15.85 20.57 -16.30
C LEU A 10 14.83 21.72 -16.15
N ARG A 11 13.56 21.46 -16.46
CA ARG A 11 12.52 22.51 -16.51
C ARG A 11 11.61 22.65 -15.29
N ASN A 12 11.79 21.89 -14.22
CA ASN A 12 10.93 22.03 -13.02
C ASN A 12 11.66 22.51 -11.75
N LEU A 13 12.77 23.23 -11.86
CA LEU A 13 13.50 23.73 -10.70
C LEU A 13 13.76 25.24 -10.75
N LEU A 14 12.72 26.09 -10.95
CA LEU A 14 12.83 27.53 -10.70
C LEU A 14 11.47 28.27 -10.64
N ALA A 15 10.79 28.19 -9.50
CA ALA A 15 9.70 29.08 -9.05
C ALA A 15 9.33 28.62 -7.62
N ILE A 16 9.29 29.38 -6.53
CA ILE A 16 9.21 30.81 -6.24
C ILE A 16 9.77 31.04 -4.83
N LEU A 17 10.52 32.13 -4.68
CA LEU A 17 10.87 32.76 -3.40
C LEU A 17 9.93 33.98 -3.20
N LEU A 18 9.45 34.17 -1.96
CA LEU A 18 9.05 35.44 -1.28
C LEU A 18 7.54 35.74 -1.01
N ILE A 19 7.28 36.13 0.27
CA ILE A 19 6.17 36.93 0.90
C ILE A 19 4.90 36.15 1.33
N ALA A 20 4.27 36.28 2.52
CA ALA A 20 4.55 36.85 3.85
C ALA A 20 3.39 36.53 4.85
N THR A 21 3.71 36.29 6.12
CA THR A 21 3.16 36.89 7.38
C THR A 21 1.62 36.95 7.68
N VAL A 22 1.24 36.26 8.78
CA VAL A 22 0.27 36.57 9.89
C VAL A 22 -1.25 36.65 9.62
N ILE A 23 -2.01 35.86 10.39
CA ILE A 23 -3.15 36.17 11.31
C ILE A 23 -3.28 34.91 12.20
N GLY A 24 -3.22 34.93 13.54
CA GLY A 24 -4.06 35.66 14.49
C GLY A 24 -5.18 34.73 14.99
N GLY A 25 -5.02 34.17 16.20
CA GLY A 25 -5.81 33.03 16.68
C GLY A 25 -7.22 33.31 17.20
N CYS A 26 -7.83 32.28 17.80
CA CYS A 26 -8.98 32.38 18.70
C CYS A 26 -8.90 31.28 19.77
N LEU A 27 -9.02 31.73 21.02
CA LEU A 27 -9.17 31.00 22.27
C LEU A 27 -10.66 30.70 22.55
N GLY A 28 -10.91 29.70 23.42
CA GLY A 28 -12.13 29.51 24.21
C GLY A 28 -13.12 28.51 23.61
N ASP A 29 -13.77 27.63 24.36
CA ASP A 29 -14.31 27.80 25.72
C ASP A 29 -14.55 26.45 26.43
N GLU A 30 -14.49 26.44 27.77
CA GLU A 30 -14.72 25.27 28.63
C GLU A 30 -16.17 25.18 29.15
N GLY A 31 -16.70 23.94 29.14
CA GLY A 31 -17.52 23.35 30.20
C GLY A 31 -19.04 23.64 30.18
N PRO A 32 -19.78 23.15 31.21
CA PRO A 32 -19.75 21.83 31.85
C PRO A 32 -21.16 21.18 31.88
N GLY A 33 -21.28 19.90 32.25
CA GLY A 33 -22.61 19.31 32.48
C GLY A 33 -22.62 17.84 32.87
N SER A 34 -22.49 17.57 34.16
CA SER A 34 -22.83 16.31 34.81
C SER A 34 -24.35 16.12 34.91
N ASP A 35 -24.86 14.91 34.73
CA ASP A 35 -25.98 14.41 35.54
C ASP A 35 -25.98 12.87 35.61
N ASP A 36 -25.84 12.38 36.83
CA ASP A 36 -26.18 11.02 37.26
C ASP A 36 -27.69 10.83 37.15
N SER A 37 -28.17 9.64 36.72
CA SER A 37 -29.22 8.94 37.49
C SER A 37 -29.56 7.52 37.00
N VAL A 38 -29.71 6.65 38.00
CA VAL A 38 -30.52 5.42 38.15
C VAL A 38 -30.15 4.14 37.39
N ALA A 39 -29.68 3.17 38.17
CA ALA A 39 -29.60 1.76 37.85
C ALA A 39 -30.99 1.11 37.68
N ALA A 40 -31.21 0.48 36.53
CA ALA A 40 -32.23 -0.54 36.33
C ALA A 40 -31.57 -1.93 36.33
N GLN A 41 -32.22 -2.91 36.96
CA GLN A 41 -31.77 -4.30 36.99
C GLN A 41 -31.81 -4.95 35.59
N PRO A 42 -30.91 -5.90 35.29
CA PRO A 42 -30.83 -6.52 33.98
C PRO A 42 -32.01 -7.46 33.71
N ASP A 43 -32.64 -7.25 32.56
CA ASP A 43 -33.56 -8.17 31.90
C ASP A 43 -32.78 -9.45 31.50
N PRO A 44 -33.28 -10.67 31.73
CA PRO A 44 -32.68 -11.87 31.17
C PRO A 44 -32.76 -11.85 29.63
N ASP A 45 -31.58 -11.88 29.02
CA ASP A 45 -31.28 -11.77 27.61
C ASP A 45 -32.26 -12.56 26.69
N PRO A 46 -32.99 -11.88 25.78
CA PRO A 46 -33.73 -12.52 24.71
C PRO A 46 -32.78 -12.97 23.60
N ASP A 47 -32.72 -14.28 23.39
CA ASP A 47 -32.31 -15.02 22.18
C ASP A 47 -31.34 -14.25 21.24
N PRO A 48 -30.02 -14.54 21.27
CA PRO A 48 -29.08 -13.85 20.39
C PRO A 48 -29.55 -14.06 18.95
N GLY A 49 -29.86 -12.95 18.29
CA GLY A 49 -30.14 -12.96 16.86
C GLY A 49 -29.00 -13.63 16.10
N PRO A 50 -29.21 -14.01 14.82
CA PRO A 50 -28.13 -14.54 14.00
C PRO A 50 -26.92 -13.62 14.12
N ASP A 51 -25.80 -14.22 14.52
CA ASP A 51 -24.49 -13.58 14.67
C ASP A 51 -24.30 -12.67 13.45
N PRO A 52 -24.06 -11.35 13.61
CA PRO A 52 -23.70 -10.51 12.49
C PRO A 52 -22.57 -11.19 11.73
N ASP A 53 -22.68 -11.24 10.40
CA ASP A 53 -21.68 -11.85 9.53
C ASP A 53 -20.29 -11.42 10.02
N PRO A 54 -19.44 -12.34 10.53
CA PRO A 54 -18.16 -11.97 11.11
C PRO A 54 -17.21 -11.40 10.05
N ASN A 55 -17.58 -11.45 8.78
CA ASN A 55 -16.86 -10.85 7.66
C ASN A 55 -17.80 -9.99 6.82
N PRO A 56 -18.21 -8.79 7.30
CA PRO A 56 -18.87 -7.86 6.41
C PRO A 56 -17.89 -7.59 5.27
N GLY A 57 -18.26 -8.00 4.05
CA GLY A 57 -17.41 -7.78 2.88
C GLY A 57 -16.90 -6.34 2.85
N PRO A 58 -15.67 -6.12 2.36
CA PRO A 58 -14.99 -4.84 2.50
C PRO A 58 -15.92 -3.70 2.05
N PRO A 59 -15.96 -2.58 2.79
CA PRO A 59 -16.79 -1.45 2.39
C PRO A 59 -16.45 -1.05 0.95
N PRO A 60 -17.44 -0.65 0.14
CA PRO A 60 -17.19 -0.22 -1.23
C PRO A 60 -16.17 0.91 -1.21
N VAL A 61 -14.99 0.66 -1.76
CA VAL A 61 -13.91 1.64 -1.71
C VAL A 61 -14.25 2.77 -2.66
N ALA A 62 -14.46 3.96 -2.10
CA ALA A 62 -14.67 5.16 -2.91
C ALA A 62 -13.37 5.45 -3.66
N GLY A 63 -13.41 5.47 -5.00
CA GLY A 63 -12.26 5.75 -5.87
C GLY A 63 -11.77 7.21 -5.80
N GLY A 64 -11.46 7.68 -4.59
CA GLY A 64 -11.02 9.04 -4.31
C GLY A 64 -9.55 9.28 -4.64
N SER A 65 -9.17 10.56 -4.67
CA SER A 65 -7.79 10.98 -4.50
C SER A 65 -7.41 10.83 -3.04
N PHE A 66 -6.26 10.21 -2.76
CA PHE A 66 -5.75 10.14 -1.39
C PHE A 66 -4.83 11.33 -1.12
N PRO A 67 -4.96 11.96 0.07
CA PRO A 67 -4.09 13.06 0.45
C PRO A 67 -2.63 12.63 0.40
N GLY A 68 -1.77 13.45 -0.23
CA GLY A 68 -0.33 13.19 -0.28
C GLY A 68 0.11 12.03 -1.16
N VAL A 69 -0.80 11.46 -1.97
CA VAL A 69 -0.46 10.51 -3.02
C VAL A 69 -0.57 11.22 -4.37
N PRO A 70 0.49 11.25 -5.20
CA PRO A 70 0.37 11.74 -6.56
C PRO A 70 -0.62 10.88 -7.33
N GLU A 71 -1.39 11.51 -8.19
CA GLU A 71 -2.29 10.76 -9.07
C GLU A 71 -1.48 9.82 -9.97
N TYR A 72 -2.01 8.63 -10.19
CA TYR A 72 -1.44 7.71 -11.17
C TYR A 72 -1.45 8.38 -12.55
N PRO A 73 -0.28 8.56 -13.22
CA PRO A 73 -0.17 9.44 -14.39
C PRO A 73 -1.01 9.01 -15.59
N TYR A 74 -1.49 7.76 -15.60
CA TYR A 74 -2.32 7.22 -16.68
C TYR A 74 -3.77 6.94 -16.25
N ARG A 75 -4.22 7.44 -15.09
CA ARG A 75 -5.56 7.14 -14.55
C ARG A 75 -6.69 7.48 -15.53
N ASP A 76 -6.62 8.66 -16.14
CA ASP A 76 -7.60 9.14 -17.14
C ASP A 76 -7.54 8.38 -18.48
N GLN A 77 -6.50 7.56 -18.70
CA GLN A 77 -6.32 6.75 -19.91
C GLN A 77 -6.76 5.29 -19.71
N LEU A 78 -7.03 4.89 -18.46
CA LEU A 78 -7.49 3.53 -18.20
C LEU A 78 -8.88 3.35 -18.84
N PRO A 79 -9.17 2.18 -19.44
CA PRO A 79 -10.49 1.85 -19.94
C PRO A 79 -11.56 2.01 -18.85
N ASP A 80 -12.85 2.01 -19.19
CA ASP A 80 -13.88 1.93 -18.18
C ASP A 80 -13.98 0.49 -17.63
N LEU A 81 -14.47 0.34 -16.39
CA LEU A 81 -14.65 -0.99 -15.77
C LEU A 81 -15.61 -1.91 -16.54
N GLY A 82 -16.43 -1.35 -17.43
CA GLY A 82 -17.38 -2.08 -18.26
C GLY A 82 -16.87 -2.53 -19.63
N ASP A 83 -15.62 -2.19 -19.99
CA ASP A 83 -15.09 -2.52 -21.31
C ASP A 83 -14.77 -4.02 -21.46
N ALA A 84 -15.00 -4.54 -22.67
CA ALA A 84 -14.86 -5.95 -22.99
C ALA A 84 -13.39 -6.37 -23.07
N ALA A 85 -13.09 -7.60 -22.63
CA ALA A 85 -11.73 -8.14 -22.63
C ALA A 85 -11.23 -8.50 -24.04
N ASP A 86 -9.99 -8.10 -24.33
CA ASP A 86 -9.26 -8.44 -25.55
C ASP A 86 -8.46 -9.75 -25.43
N VAL A 87 -8.12 -10.15 -24.20
CA VAL A 87 -7.28 -11.33 -23.93
C VAL A 87 -7.86 -12.12 -22.76
N THR A 88 -8.16 -13.40 -22.99
CA THR A 88 -8.80 -14.31 -22.01
C THR A 88 -7.89 -15.45 -21.51
N SER A 89 -6.61 -15.48 -21.87
CA SER A 89 -5.71 -16.53 -21.40
C SER A 89 -4.29 -16.02 -21.20
N CYS A 90 -3.69 -16.40 -20.07
CA CYS A 90 -2.28 -16.26 -19.78
C CYS A 90 -1.65 -17.65 -19.64
N SER A 91 -0.32 -17.74 -19.69
CA SER A 91 0.41 -19.00 -19.53
C SER A 91 1.58 -18.86 -18.57
N ALA A 92 1.93 -19.97 -17.92
CA ALA A 92 3.11 -20.06 -17.07
C ALA A 92 4.44 -19.86 -17.84
N ASN A 93 4.44 -19.92 -19.18
CA ASN A 93 5.61 -19.66 -20.02
C ASN A 93 5.70 -18.19 -20.49
N GLY A 94 4.88 -17.29 -19.92
CA GLY A 94 4.81 -15.91 -20.36
C GLY A 94 3.71 -15.66 -21.38
N THR A 95 3.16 -14.46 -21.33
CA THR A 95 2.27 -13.86 -22.33
C THR A 95 2.65 -12.40 -22.41
N THR A 96 3.04 -11.93 -23.59
CA THR A 96 3.35 -10.51 -23.79
C THR A 96 2.12 -9.78 -24.28
N VAL A 97 1.69 -8.75 -23.56
CA VAL A 97 0.53 -7.89 -23.86
C VAL A 97 1.04 -6.47 -24.04
N ASN A 98 0.85 -5.92 -25.25
CA ASN A 98 1.27 -4.56 -25.56
C ASN A 98 0.11 -3.80 -26.19
N GLY A 99 -0.45 -2.84 -25.46
CA GLY A 99 -1.33 -1.82 -26.02
C GLY A 99 -0.55 -0.59 -26.47
N SER A 100 -1.18 0.57 -26.38
CA SER A 100 -0.55 1.87 -26.61
C SER A 100 -1.08 2.92 -25.64
N PRO A 101 -0.42 4.09 -25.49
CA PRO A 101 -0.94 5.18 -24.64
C PRO A 101 -2.37 5.60 -24.98
N ASP A 102 -2.77 5.46 -26.25
CA ASP A 102 -4.10 5.85 -26.74
C ASP A 102 -5.10 4.68 -26.79
N ASP A 103 -4.65 3.45 -26.50
CA ASP A 103 -5.44 2.21 -26.66
C ASP A 103 -4.92 1.13 -25.71
N TRP A 104 -5.39 1.19 -24.46
CA TRP A 104 -5.01 0.24 -23.42
C TRP A 104 -5.76 -1.08 -23.61
N LEU A 105 -5.03 -2.20 -23.62
CA LEU A 105 -5.64 -3.51 -23.77
C LEU A 105 -6.26 -3.98 -22.46
N VAL A 106 -7.52 -4.41 -22.52
CA VAL A 106 -8.22 -5.00 -21.37
C VAL A 106 -7.98 -6.51 -21.35
N VAL A 107 -7.44 -7.00 -20.25
CA VAL A 107 -7.16 -8.42 -20.01
C VAL A 107 -8.07 -8.91 -18.88
N THR A 108 -8.81 -9.99 -19.12
CA THR A 108 -9.57 -10.67 -18.08
C THR A 108 -9.10 -12.11 -17.96
N LEU A 109 -8.69 -12.48 -16.76
CA LEU A 109 -8.10 -13.76 -16.46
C LEU A 109 -9.00 -14.50 -15.48
N ASP A 110 -9.52 -15.64 -15.89
CA ASP A 110 -10.22 -16.59 -15.01
C ASP A 110 -9.47 -17.91 -15.11
N THR A 111 -8.53 -18.14 -14.18
CA THR A 111 -7.55 -19.21 -14.30
C THR A 111 -7.12 -19.76 -12.95
N ASN A 112 -6.81 -21.06 -12.95
CA ASN A 112 -6.21 -21.76 -11.81
C ASN A 112 -4.71 -22.02 -12.01
N ASP A 113 -4.15 -21.51 -13.11
CA ASP A 113 -2.75 -21.69 -13.46
C ASP A 113 -1.99 -20.39 -13.22
N ARG A 114 -0.73 -20.52 -12.78
CA ARG A 114 0.24 -19.42 -12.72
C ARG A 114 0.28 -18.67 -14.05
N CYS A 115 0.27 -17.34 -13.94
CA CYS A 115 0.34 -16.45 -15.07
C CYS A 115 1.55 -15.53 -15.01
N GLU A 116 2.22 -15.45 -16.16
CA GLU A 116 3.33 -14.54 -16.38
C GLU A 116 2.95 -13.58 -17.50
N ILE A 117 2.87 -12.30 -17.19
CA ILE A 117 2.54 -11.26 -18.16
C ILE A 117 3.69 -10.26 -18.26
N SER A 118 4.01 -9.86 -19.49
CA SER A 118 4.95 -8.77 -19.74
C SER A 118 4.42 -7.79 -20.77
N GLY A 119 4.91 -6.55 -20.75
CA GLY A 119 4.61 -5.57 -21.79
C GLY A 119 4.17 -4.23 -21.21
N SER A 120 3.30 -3.51 -21.91
CA SER A 120 2.89 -2.17 -21.52
C SER A 120 1.53 -1.77 -22.07
N TYR A 121 0.91 -0.77 -21.44
CA TYR A 121 -0.39 -0.22 -21.77
C TYR A 121 -1.49 -1.29 -21.79
N PHE A 122 -1.60 -2.03 -20.69
CA PHE A 122 -2.68 -2.99 -20.49
C PHE A 122 -3.22 -2.91 -19.07
N VAL A 123 -4.48 -3.33 -18.90
CA VAL A 123 -5.12 -3.48 -17.60
C VAL A 123 -5.60 -4.91 -17.42
N VAL A 124 -5.20 -5.57 -16.34
CA VAL A 124 -5.84 -6.80 -15.87
C VAL A 124 -7.03 -6.37 -15.01
N GLN A 125 -8.24 -6.71 -15.41
CA GLN A 125 -9.43 -6.32 -14.65
C GLN A 125 -10.52 -7.38 -14.63
N ASN A 126 -11.39 -7.29 -13.62
CA ASN A 126 -12.54 -8.17 -13.46
C ASN A 126 -12.12 -9.66 -13.49
N SER A 127 -10.95 -9.96 -12.94
CA SER A 127 -10.28 -11.26 -13.05
C SER A 127 -10.39 -12.07 -11.76
N THR A 128 -10.39 -13.39 -11.88
CA THR A 128 -10.26 -14.33 -10.78
C THR A 128 -9.03 -15.20 -11.03
N LEU A 129 -8.03 -15.05 -10.16
CA LEU A 129 -6.73 -15.66 -10.29
C LEU A 129 -6.54 -16.59 -9.09
N ASN A 130 -6.48 -17.91 -9.32
CA ASN A 130 -6.33 -18.90 -8.25
C ASN A 130 -4.90 -19.49 -8.19
N ASP A 131 -3.93 -18.79 -8.77
CA ASP A 131 -2.50 -19.03 -8.66
C ASP A 131 -1.77 -17.70 -8.91
N ARG A 132 -0.43 -17.71 -8.85
CA ARG A 132 0.38 -16.50 -8.90
C ARG A 132 0.25 -15.73 -10.21
N LEU A 133 0.20 -14.42 -10.08
CA LEU A 133 0.34 -13.46 -11.17
C LEU A 133 1.68 -12.74 -11.07
N ASN A 134 2.57 -13.03 -12.00
CA ASN A 134 3.83 -12.31 -12.17
C ASN A 134 3.68 -11.33 -13.33
N ILE A 135 3.90 -10.05 -13.07
CA ILE A 135 3.84 -9.03 -14.12
C ILE A 135 5.19 -8.29 -14.20
N SER A 136 5.62 -7.97 -15.41
CA SER A 136 6.76 -7.10 -15.66
C SER A 136 6.53 -6.13 -16.82
N GLY A 137 7.26 -5.02 -16.87
CA GLY A 137 7.11 -3.99 -17.89
C GLY A 137 6.44 -2.73 -17.33
N GLY A 138 5.63 -2.04 -18.12
CA GLY A 138 5.08 -0.75 -17.68
C GLY A 138 4.83 0.23 -18.83
N PRO A 139 3.80 1.08 -18.74
CA PRO A 139 2.80 1.15 -17.66
C PRO A 139 1.79 0.00 -17.71
N TYR A 140 1.21 -0.41 -16.58
CA TYR A 140 0.07 -1.34 -16.53
C TYR A 140 -0.76 -1.16 -15.26
N ALA A 141 -1.97 -1.74 -15.25
CA ALA A 141 -2.82 -1.77 -14.08
C ALA A 141 -3.38 -3.17 -13.78
N VAL A 142 -3.66 -3.46 -12.51
CA VAL A 142 -4.43 -4.62 -12.04
C VAL A 142 -5.54 -4.08 -11.14
N ARG A 143 -6.81 -4.29 -11.52
CA ARG A 143 -7.92 -3.73 -10.74
C ARG A 143 -9.17 -4.57 -10.69
N ASN A 144 -10.00 -4.36 -9.67
CA ASN A 144 -11.28 -5.04 -9.51
C ASN A 144 -11.18 -6.55 -9.74
N SER A 145 -10.12 -7.16 -9.21
CA SER A 145 -9.80 -8.58 -9.41
C SER A 145 -9.63 -9.28 -8.06
N GLU A 146 -9.85 -10.59 -8.06
CA GLU A 146 -9.62 -11.46 -6.92
C GLU A 146 -8.37 -12.33 -7.17
N VAL A 147 -7.47 -12.37 -6.19
CA VAL A 147 -6.22 -13.13 -6.25
C VAL A 147 -6.10 -14.04 -5.04
N THR A 148 -6.02 -15.34 -5.31
CA THR A 148 -5.68 -16.40 -4.37
C THR A 148 -4.58 -17.27 -4.99
N SER A 149 -3.74 -17.92 -4.18
CA SER A 149 -2.59 -18.67 -4.65
C SER A 149 -2.20 -19.73 -3.64
N PRO A 150 -2.16 -21.02 -4.03
CA PRO A 150 -1.65 -22.08 -3.18
C PRO A 150 -0.10 -22.14 -3.17
N GLY A 151 0.59 -21.27 -3.91
CA GLY A 151 2.04 -21.28 -4.05
C GLY A 151 2.75 -20.27 -3.15
N THR A 152 3.93 -20.65 -2.64
CA THR A 152 4.82 -19.85 -1.77
C THR A 152 5.24 -18.45 -2.26
N GLY A 153 5.57 -17.51 -1.38
CA GLY A 153 5.93 -16.14 -1.79
C GLY A 153 4.69 -15.32 -2.17
N GLY A 154 4.83 -14.30 -3.04
CA GLY A 154 3.72 -13.41 -3.38
C GLY A 154 2.69 -14.03 -4.32
N ALA A 155 1.40 -13.83 -4.05
CA ALA A 155 0.33 -14.17 -4.99
C ALA A 155 0.31 -13.20 -6.19
N LEU A 156 0.47 -11.90 -5.92
CA LEU A 156 0.67 -10.85 -6.91
C LEU A 156 2.10 -10.31 -6.84
N ASN A 157 2.83 -10.37 -7.96
CA ASN A 157 4.24 -9.99 -8.00
C ASN A 157 4.47 -8.89 -9.05
N PRO A 158 4.13 -7.62 -8.74
CA PRO A 158 4.35 -6.51 -9.65
C PRO A 158 5.85 -6.26 -9.81
N GLY A 159 6.26 -6.01 -11.05
CA GLY A 159 7.60 -5.56 -11.41
C GLY A 159 7.57 -4.57 -12.58
N GLY A 160 8.56 -3.68 -12.65
CA GLY A 160 8.71 -2.70 -13.71
C GLY A 160 8.30 -1.29 -13.31
N THR A 161 7.67 -0.51 -14.20
CA THR A 161 7.44 0.93 -13.97
C THR A 161 6.02 1.40 -14.22
N ASP A 162 5.58 2.44 -13.51
CA ASP A 162 4.27 3.08 -13.68
C ASP A 162 3.10 2.10 -13.55
N ILE A 163 2.95 1.54 -12.36
CA ILE A 163 2.06 0.41 -12.06
C ILE A 163 0.92 0.86 -11.15
N LEU A 164 -0.32 0.49 -11.47
CA LEU A 164 -1.47 0.66 -10.58
C LEU A 164 -2.05 -0.70 -10.15
N ILE A 165 -2.10 -0.96 -8.85
CA ILE A 165 -2.80 -2.10 -8.24
C ILE A 165 -3.94 -1.54 -7.40
N GLU A 166 -5.17 -1.56 -7.93
CA GLU A 166 -6.31 -0.83 -7.34
C GLU A 166 -7.56 -1.68 -7.13
N SER A 167 -8.22 -1.57 -5.99
CA SER A 167 -9.54 -2.19 -5.76
C SER A 167 -9.57 -3.71 -5.99
N ASN A 168 -8.52 -4.41 -5.59
CA ASN A 168 -8.47 -5.87 -5.64
C ASN A 168 -8.79 -6.50 -4.28
N VAL A 169 -9.17 -7.77 -4.30
CA VAL A 169 -9.25 -8.65 -3.12
C VAL A 169 -8.12 -9.68 -3.23
N ILE A 170 -7.19 -9.68 -2.29
CA ILE A 170 -6.02 -10.57 -2.30
C ILE A 170 -5.99 -11.36 -0.99
N ARG A 171 -6.35 -12.63 -1.03
CA ARG A 171 -6.65 -13.38 0.20
C ARG A 171 -6.38 -14.86 0.12
N ASP A 172 -6.45 -15.52 1.27
CA ASP A 172 -6.36 -16.97 1.44
C ASP A 172 -5.11 -17.57 0.77
N ASN A 173 -4.01 -16.81 0.77
CA ASN A 173 -2.75 -17.27 0.20
C ASN A 173 -2.03 -18.09 1.27
N GLY A 174 -2.00 -19.41 1.11
CA GLY A 174 -1.43 -20.33 2.10
C GLY A 174 -2.46 -20.83 3.14
N ILE A 175 -1.97 -21.42 4.22
CA ILE A 175 -2.78 -21.91 5.35
C ILE A 175 -2.28 -21.18 6.60
N ILE A 176 -3.16 -20.71 7.47
CA ILE A 176 -2.75 -20.09 8.74
C ILE A 176 -3.07 -21.05 9.90
N PRO A 177 -2.10 -21.38 10.79
CA PRO A 177 -0.69 -20.99 10.74
C PRO A 177 0.12 -21.83 9.73
N SER A 178 1.21 -21.27 9.20
CA SER A 178 2.11 -21.94 8.26
C SER A 178 3.57 -21.61 8.54
N SER A 179 4.43 -22.62 8.41
CA SER A 179 5.89 -22.47 8.42
C SER A 179 6.45 -22.08 7.04
N THR A 180 5.60 -21.54 6.16
CA THR A 180 5.93 -21.22 4.78
C THR A 180 5.19 -19.96 4.40
N ASP A 181 5.96 -18.97 3.99
CA ASP A 181 5.46 -17.63 3.74
C ASP A 181 4.69 -17.62 2.41
N HIS A 182 3.46 -17.15 2.47
CA HIS A 182 2.59 -16.90 1.32
C HIS A 182 2.07 -15.48 1.49
N HIS A 183 2.67 -14.54 0.79
CA HIS A 183 2.33 -13.12 0.90
C HIS A 183 1.21 -12.78 -0.10
N GLY A 184 0.36 -11.81 0.22
CA GLY A 184 -0.61 -11.29 -0.74
C GLY A 184 0.09 -10.68 -1.95
N MET A 185 1.01 -9.74 -1.69
CA MET A 185 1.84 -9.10 -2.71
C MET A 185 3.33 -9.21 -2.37
N ASN A 186 4.16 -9.47 -3.39
CA ASN A 186 5.62 -9.34 -3.28
C ASN A 186 6.12 -8.33 -4.32
N VAL A 187 6.50 -7.14 -3.85
CA VAL A 187 7.02 -6.05 -4.69
C VAL A 187 8.45 -6.39 -5.10
N ARG A 188 8.63 -6.67 -6.39
CA ARG A 188 9.90 -7.15 -6.93
C ARG A 188 10.93 -6.02 -6.98
N GLY A 189 12.21 -6.39 -7.01
CA GLY A 189 13.28 -5.44 -7.32
C GLY A 189 13.11 -4.75 -8.68
N SER A 190 13.74 -3.58 -8.84
CA SER A 190 13.64 -2.67 -9.97
C SER A 190 12.22 -2.16 -10.24
N THR A 191 11.35 -2.18 -9.23
CA THR A 191 9.99 -1.62 -9.34
C THR A 191 10.02 -0.13 -9.03
N SER A 192 9.50 0.72 -9.92
CA SER A 192 9.52 2.17 -9.76
C SER A 192 8.20 2.81 -10.15
N GLY A 193 7.64 3.69 -9.33
CA GLY A 193 6.32 4.29 -9.60
C GLY A 193 5.22 3.23 -9.49
N LEU A 194 4.93 2.79 -8.26
CA LEU A 194 3.92 1.79 -7.96
C LEU A 194 2.86 2.39 -7.04
N TRP A 195 1.60 2.27 -7.42
CA TRP A 195 0.44 2.68 -6.64
C TRP A 195 -0.34 1.44 -6.22
N ILE A 196 -0.41 1.18 -4.92
CA ILE A 196 -1.18 0.09 -4.30
C ILE A 196 -2.33 0.75 -3.55
N MET A 197 -3.49 0.77 -4.16
CA MET A 197 -4.58 1.67 -3.76
C MET A 197 -5.86 0.89 -3.47
N SER A 198 -6.53 1.19 -2.36
CA SER A 198 -7.93 0.76 -2.20
C SER A 198 -8.15 -0.76 -2.29
N ASN A 199 -7.16 -1.59 -1.95
CA ASN A 199 -7.27 -3.05 -1.97
C ASN A 199 -7.71 -3.59 -0.60
N SER A 200 -8.32 -4.77 -0.60
CA SER A 200 -8.55 -5.58 0.61
C SER A 200 -7.60 -6.79 0.56
N ILE A 201 -6.71 -6.90 1.54
CA ILE A 201 -5.65 -7.92 1.55
C ILE A 201 -5.67 -8.60 2.92
N TYR A 202 -5.97 -9.90 2.99
CA TYR A 202 -6.16 -10.56 4.28
C TYR A 202 -6.00 -12.08 4.25
N GLN A 203 -5.81 -12.69 5.42
CA GLN A 203 -5.71 -14.15 5.58
C GLN A 203 -4.61 -14.79 4.70
N ASN A 204 -3.49 -14.08 4.54
CA ASN A 204 -2.29 -14.62 3.92
C ASN A 204 -1.38 -15.22 4.98
N SER A 205 -0.76 -16.37 4.72
CA SER A 205 0.13 -17.04 5.69
C SER A 205 1.54 -16.41 5.75
N GLY A 206 1.64 -15.13 5.41
CA GLY A 206 2.84 -14.32 5.34
C GLY A 206 2.41 -12.85 5.51
N ASP A 207 2.97 -11.96 4.69
CA ASP A 207 2.61 -10.54 4.72
C ASP A 207 1.49 -10.21 3.74
N ALA A 208 0.70 -9.18 4.03
CA ALA A 208 -0.20 -8.61 3.02
C ALA A 208 0.62 -8.04 1.85
N ILE A 209 1.65 -7.25 2.16
CA ILE A 209 2.60 -6.68 1.19
C ILE A 209 4.03 -6.87 1.72
N GLN A 210 4.84 -7.67 1.02
CA GLN A 210 6.27 -7.78 1.27
C GLN A 210 7.04 -7.02 0.19
N PHE A 211 7.99 -6.19 0.59
CA PHE A 211 8.98 -5.64 -0.33
C PHE A 211 10.07 -6.66 -0.62
N CYS A 212 10.93 -6.36 -1.60
CA CYS A 212 11.92 -7.31 -2.06
C CYS A 212 12.78 -7.88 -0.90
N HIS A 213 12.89 -9.21 -0.86
CA HIS A 213 13.77 -9.96 0.03
C HIS A 213 14.97 -10.48 -0.77
N GLY A 214 16.18 -10.01 -0.45
CA GLY A 214 17.39 -10.47 -1.13
C GLY A 214 17.65 -9.78 -2.47
N CYS A 215 17.17 -8.55 -2.62
CA CYS A 215 17.64 -7.60 -3.65
C CYS A 215 19.08 -7.11 -3.39
N ILE A 216 19.75 -7.68 -2.38
CA ILE A 216 21.15 -7.43 -2.04
C ILE A 216 22.10 -7.92 -3.16
N GLY A 217 22.49 -6.99 -4.03
CA GLY A 217 23.49 -7.17 -5.08
C GLY A 217 24.03 -5.83 -5.56
N GLY A 218 25.24 -5.78 -6.15
CA GLY A 218 25.98 -4.55 -6.47
C GLY A 218 25.32 -3.56 -7.46
N VAL A 219 24.05 -3.78 -7.83
CA VAL A 219 23.20 -2.83 -8.52
C VAL A 219 21.96 -2.66 -7.66
N HIS A 220 21.89 -1.52 -6.98
CA HIS A 220 20.78 -1.04 -6.16
C HIS A 220 19.44 -1.20 -6.89
N ASP A 221 18.68 -2.25 -6.58
CA ASP A 221 17.42 -2.57 -7.25
C ASP A 221 16.24 -2.74 -6.29
N GLY A 222 16.28 -2.13 -5.10
CA GLY A 222 15.08 -2.03 -4.27
C GLY A 222 13.95 -1.24 -4.98
N PRO A 223 12.67 -1.45 -4.61
CA PRO A 223 11.57 -0.63 -5.11
C PRO A 223 11.72 0.85 -4.74
N GLU A 224 11.26 1.75 -5.60
CA GLU A 224 11.27 3.21 -5.39
C GLU A 224 9.95 3.86 -5.83
N PHE A 225 9.64 5.04 -5.28
CA PHE A 225 8.39 5.76 -5.54
C PHE A 225 7.15 4.86 -5.42
N VAL A 226 6.98 4.25 -4.24
CA VAL A 226 5.85 3.35 -3.95
C VAL A 226 4.84 4.07 -3.05
N TYR A 227 3.57 4.04 -3.46
CA TYR A 227 2.45 4.66 -2.77
C TYR A 227 1.46 3.58 -2.37
N ILE A 228 1.13 3.49 -1.07
CA ILE A 228 0.25 2.49 -0.48
C ILE A 228 -0.87 3.24 0.21
N ALA A 229 -2.08 3.30 -0.37
CA ALA A 229 -3.12 4.14 0.21
C ALA A 229 -4.54 3.60 0.15
N GLY A 230 -5.30 3.85 1.21
CA GLY A 230 -6.71 3.45 1.29
C GLY A 230 -6.94 1.94 1.35
N ASN A 231 -5.92 1.14 1.61
CA ASN A 231 -6.05 -0.31 1.68
C ASN A 231 -6.59 -0.74 3.04
N VAL A 232 -7.29 -1.87 3.07
CA VAL A 232 -7.69 -2.57 4.30
C VAL A 232 -6.88 -3.86 4.35
N MET A 233 -6.02 -3.99 5.35
CA MET A 233 -5.07 -5.10 5.52
C MET A 233 -5.24 -5.74 6.89
N HIS A 234 -5.56 -7.04 6.96
CA HIS A 234 -5.83 -7.66 8.25
C HIS A 234 -5.70 -9.18 8.27
N ASP A 235 -5.56 -9.73 9.48
CA ASP A 235 -5.61 -11.17 9.74
C ASP A 235 -4.64 -12.01 8.89
N ASP A 236 -3.54 -11.43 8.39
CA ASP A 236 -2.42 -12.19 7.86
C ASP A 236 -1.58 -12.72 9.03
N GLU A 237 -0.83 -13.80 8.80
CA GLU A 237 -0.04 -14.43 9.86
C GLU A 237 1.14 -13.56 10.33
N GLU A 238 1.69 -12.71 9.46
CA GLU A 238 2.86 -11.88 9.78
C GLU A 238 2.54 -10.40 9.93
N ASN A 239 2.56 -9.64 8.83
CA ASN A 239 2.48 -8.18 8.84
C ASN A 239 1.55 -7.67 7.71
N ALA A 240 0.98 -6.48 7.87
CA ALA A 240 0.34 -5.76 6.76
C ALA A 240 1.38 -5.38 5.71
N ILE A 241 2.49 -4.80 6.17
CA ILE A 241 3.58 -4.34 5.31
C ILE A 241 4.92 -4.75 5.92
N ASP A 242 5.70 -5.59 5.23
CA ASP A 242 7.11 -5.86 5.56
C ASP A 242 8.04 -5.16 4.55
N LEU A 243 8.64 -4.05 5.00
CA LEU A 243 9.62 -3.28 4.26
C LEU A 243 11.02 -3.84 4.50
N LYS A 244 11.41 -4.81 3.67
CA LYS A 244 12.76 -5.37 3.66
C LYS A 244 13.75 -4.43 2.98
N GLU A 245 13.78 -4.40 1.65
CA GLU A 245 14.67 -3.56 0.85
C GLU A 245 13.89 -2.56 -0.02
N PHE A 246 14.29 -1.29 -0.03
CA PHE A 246 13.67 -0.24 -0.85
C PHE A 246 14.57 0.99 -0.98
N LEU A 247 14.55 1.67 -2.13
CA LEU A 247 15.33 2.91 -2.33
C LEU A 247 14.53 4.16 -1.93
N GLY A 248 13.21 4.00 -1.81
CA GLY A 248 12.29 5.07 -1.42
C GLY A 248 12.07 6.12 -2.51
N PRO A 249 11.20 7.12 -2.26
CA PRO A 249 10.30 7.17 -1.11
C PRO A 249 9.23 6.06 -1.18
N VAL A 250 8.85 5.55 -0.01
CA VAL A 250 7.64 4.75 0.20
C VAL A 250 6.67 5.61 1.02
N VAL A 251 5.41 5.71 0.60
CA VAL A 251 4.39 6.50 1.29
C VAL A 251 3.18 5.62 1.56
N ALA A 252 2.92 5.32 2.83
CA ALA A 252 1.76 4.59 3.30
C ALA A 252 0.77 5.56 3.98
N VAL A 253 -0.40 5.76 3.39
CA VAL A 253 -1.36 6.77 3.87
C VAL A 253 -2.82 6.32 3.83
N CYS A 254 -3.61 6.68 4.84
CA CYS A 254 -5.04 6.34 4.90
C CYS A 254 -5.34 4.84 4.81
N ASN A 255 -4.44 3.96 5.26
CA ASN A 255 -4.72 2.53 5.29
C ASN A 255 -5.34 2.14 6.64
N GLU A 256 -6.17 1.10 6.63
CA GLU A 256 -6.67 0.43 7.83
C GLU A 256 -5.92 -0.90 8.00
N MET A 257 -5.25 -1.08 9.14
CA MET A 257 -4.38 -2.23 9.40
C MET A 257 -4.68 -2.84 10.78
N TYR A 258 -5.18 -4.07 10.84
CA TYR A 258 -5.62 -4.67 12.10
C TYR A 258 -5.50 -6.20 12.20
N GLY A 259 -5.63 -6.73 13.42
CA GLY A 259 -5.67 -8.17 13.68
C GLY A 259 -4.31 -8.87 13.66
N TYR A 260 -3.21 -8.11 13.68
CA TYR A 260 -1.86 -8.70 13.68
C TYR A 260 -1.47 -9.19 15.07
N GLU A 261 -1.55 -10.51 15.24
CA GLU A 261 -1.13 -11.22 16.44
C GLU A 261 0.22 -11.91 16.26
N ARG A 262 0.80 -12.42 17.35
CA ARG A 262 2.01 -13.23 17.26
C ARG A 262 1.68 -14.56 16.59
N GLY A 263 2.17 -14.77 15.37
CA GLY A 263 2.04 -16.04 14.66
C GLY A 263 2.82 -17.18 15.34
N GLU A 264 2.47 -18.41 14.95
CA GLU A 264 3.12 -19.62 15.49
C GLU A 264 4.55 -19.78 14.94
N PHE A 265 4.75 -19.43 13.66
CA PHE A 265 6.00 -19.66 12.95
C PHE A 265 6.74 -18.37 12.58
N SER A 266 6.03 -17.30 12.24
CA SER A 266 6.57 -15.99 11.92
C SER A 266 5.65 -14.86 12.42
N GLY A 267 6.09 -13.61 12.31
CA GLY A 267 5.41 -12.42 12.84
C GLY A 267 5.51 -12.26 14.36
N ASN A 268 5.66 -11.03 14.86
CA ASN A 268 5.53 -10.72 16.29
C ASN A 268 4.27 -9.92 16.61
N GLY A 269 3.31 -9.88 15.67
CA GLY A 269 2.06 -9.13 15.75
C GLY A 269 2.20 -7.63 15.45
N GLU A 270 3.24 -7.26 14.71
CA GLU A 270 3.39 -5.93 14.15
C GLU A 270 2.58 -5.75 12.85
N ALA A 271 1.82 -4.66 12.73
CA ALA A 271 1.14 -4.35 11.46
C ALA A 271 2.14 -3.93 10.39
N VAL A 272 3.09 -3.06 10.74
CA VAL A 272 4.16 -2.66 9.83
C VAL A 272 5.51 -3.05 10.40
N ARG A 273 6.29 -3.72 9.57
CA ARG A 273 7.69 -4.01 9.81
C ARG A 273 8.58 -3.20 8.88
N VAL A 274 9.56 -2.52 9.45
CA VAL A 274 10.68 -1.94 8.69
C VAL A 274 11.93 -2.71 9.09
N ASN A 275 12.40 -3.58 8.20
CA ASN A 275 13.41 -4.58 8.52
C ASN A 275 14.84 -4.00 8.49
N ASP A 276 15.89 -4.78 8.70
CA ASP A 276 17.30 -4.37 8.55
C ASP A 276 17.99 -4.96 7.31
N GLU A 277 17.22 -5.10 6.23
CA GLU A 277 17.68 -5.75 5.01
C GLU A 277 18.05 -4.73 3.93
N GLY A 278 19.20 -4.95 3.27
CA GLY A 278 19.67 -4.21 2.09
C GLY A 278 19.72 -2.69 2.25
N GLN A 279 19.51 -1.97 1.14
CA GLN A 279 19.40 -0.51 1.17
C GLN A 279 17.99 -0.10 1.53
N GLN A 280 17.89 0.95 2.35
CA GLN A 280 16.62 1.49 2.81
C GLN A 280 16.58 2.99 2.57
N GLY A 281 15.48 3.44 1.97
CA GLY A 281 15.24 4.83 1.61
C GLY A 281 14.38 5.56 2.63
N GLN A 282 13.68 6.56 2.13
CA GLN A 282 12.67 7.29 2.90
C GLN A 282 11.36 6.51 2.97
N VAL A 283 10.72 6.51 4.14
CA VAL A 283 9.37 5.95 4.33
C VAL A 283 8.49 6.91 5.12
N TRP A 284 7.25 7.07 4.69
CA TRP A 284 6.26 7.93 5.32
C TRP A 284 5.03 7.13 5.70
N PHE A 285 4.58 7.28 6.94
CA PHE A 285 3.31 6.76 7.43
C PHE A 285 2.45 7.94 7.87
N ALA A 286 1.30 8.12 7.23
CA ALA A 286 0.43 9.27 7.46
C ALA A 286 -1.05 8.89 7.49
N HIS A 287 -1.78 9.37 8.48
CA HIS A 287 -3.21 9.13 8.65
C HIS A 287 -3.66 7.66 8.48
N ASN A 288 -2.82 6.69 8.84
CA ASN A 288 -3.20 5.29 8.89
C ASN A 288 -3.98 4.99 10.19
N ASN A 289 -4.92 4.05 10.11
CA ASN A 289 -5.68 3.55 11.25
C ASN A 289 -5.15 2.17 11.65
N TYR A 290 -4.56 2.09 12.85
CA TYR A 290 -4.08 0.86 13.44
C TYR A 290 -4.96 0.47 14.63
N HIS A 291 -5.43 -0.77 14.68
CA HIS A 291 -6.13 -1.30 15.85
C HIS A 291 -5.96 -2.81 15.94
N ASP A 292 -6.19 -3.36 17.14
CA ASP A 292 -6.15 -4.82 17.38
C ASP A 292 -4.85 -5.51 16.94
N ASN A 293 -3.73 -4.77 16.94
CA ASN A 293 -2.38 -5.27 16.68
C ASN A 293 -1.60 -5.36 17.99
N LEU A 294 -0.62 -6.27 18.08
CA LEU A 294 0.34 -6.23 19.20
C LEU A 294 1.29 -5.05 19.10
N THR A 295 1.64 -4.62 17.89
CA THR A 295 2.49 -3.45 17.62
C THR A 295 2.04 -2.79 16.32
N ASP A 296 2.01 -1.47 16.27
CA ASP A 296 1.55 -0.76 15.07
C ASP A 296 2.68 -0.73 14.04
N VAL A 297 3.84 -0.19 14.44
CA VAL A 297 5.02 -0.10 13.60
C VAL A 297 6.28 -0.52 14.37
N ALA A 298 7.03 -1.46 13.80
CA ALA A 298 8.24 -2.01 14.41
C ALA A 298 9.45 -1.85 13.45
N PRO A 299 10.33 -0.88 13.73
CA PRO A 299 11.62 -0.78 13.03
C PRO A 299 12.63 -1.74 13.63
N TYR A 300 12.93 -2.83 12.93
CA TYR A 300 13.88 -3.86 13.33
C TYR A 300 15.30 -3.48 12.91
N SER A 301 15.91 -2.51 13.59
CA SER A 301 17.27 -2.04 13.25
C SER A 301 17.45 -1.46 11.86
N SER A 302 16.33 -1.06 11.25
CA SER A 302 16.29 -0.38 9.96
C SER A 302 17.20 0.86 9.90
N GLU A 303 17.86 1.02 8.75
CA GLU A 303 18.59 2.25 8.37
C GLU A 303 17.70 3.25 7.62
N ALA A 304 16.40 2.95 7.45
CA ALA A 304 15.45 3.81 6.76
C ALA A 304 15.32 5.18 7.45
N GLU A 305 15.08 6.20 6.64
CA GLU A 305 14.66 7.52 7.13
C GLU A 305 13.13 7.55 7.19
N GLY A 306 12.57 7.42 8.38
CA GLY A 306 11.13 7.26 8.55
C GLY A 306 10.44 8.47 9.14
N TYR A 307 9.20 8.70 8.74
CA TYR A 307 8.38 9.83 9.21
C TYR A 307 6.97 9.36 9.56
N PHE A 308 6.49 9.72 10.75
CA PHE A 308 5.17 9.35 11.25
C PHE A 308 4.28 10.57 11.48
N LEU A 309 3.09 10.56 10.90
CA LEU A 309 2.05 11.60 11.04
C LEU A 309 0.72 11.02 11.54
N ASP A 310 0.75 9.76 11.96
CA ASP A 310 -0.40 9.04 12.43
C ASP A 310 -0.74 9.47 13.86
N GLU A 311 -1.86 10.17 14.02
CA GLU A 311 -2.29 10.68 15.33
C GLU A 311 -2.64 9.56 16.32
N ASN A 312 -2.93 8.36 15.82
CA ASN A 312 -3.38 7.21 16.59
C ASN A 312 -2.35 6.09 16.72
N THR A 313 -1.09 6.29 16.31
CA THR A 313 -0.07 5.25 16.51
C THR A 313 0.29 5.17 17.99
N THR A 314 -0.18 4.11 18.63
CA THR A 314 -0.05 3.95 20.09
C THR A 314 1.18 3.13 20.47
N ASN A 315 1.69 2.31 19.56
CA ASN A 315 2.77 1.37 19.82
C ASN A 315 3.85 1.37 18.73
N VAL A 316 4.74 2.37 18.74
CA VAL A 316 6.00 2.31 17.98
C VAL A 316 7.08 1.69 18.85
N ASN A 317 7.55 0.48 18.52
CA ASN A 317 8.62 -0.17 19.26
C ASN A 317 10.00 0.27 18.73
N ASN A 318 10.40 1.50 19.09
CA ASN A 318 11.71 2.04 18.69
C ASN A 318 12.83 1.53 19.61
N SER A 319 13.16 0.24 19.46
CA SER A 319 14.21 -0.40 20.28
C SER A 319 15.64 -0.06 19.83
N ASN A 320 15.84 0.68 18.74
CA ASN A 320 17.17 0.96 18.20
C ASN A 320 17.47 2.46 18.00
N SER A 321 18.65 2.90 18.46
CA SER A 321 19.01 4.32 18.56
C SER A 321 19.44 4.98 17.23
N ASN A 322 19.47 4.22 16.13
CA ASN A 322 20.03 4.67 14.85
C ASN A 322 18.98 5.10 13.84
N THR A 323 17.71 4.75 14.05
CA THR A 323 16.64 5.12 13.12
C THR A 323 16.05 6.45 13.56
N VAL A 324 16.19 7.47 12.72
CA VAL A 324 15.61 8.79 12.94
C VAL A 324 14.17 8.72 12.45
N PHE A 325 13.27 8.33 13.34
CA PHE A 325 11.85 8.56 13.14
C PHE A 325 11.50 9.92 13.69
N ALA A 326 11.25 10.86 12.79
CA ALA A 326 10.60 12.09 13.19
C ALA A 326 9.13 11.77 13.50
N ASP A 327 8.61 12.35 14.59
CA ASP A 327 7.20 12.31 14.95
C ASP A 327 6.64 13.73 15.13
N GLY A 328 5.31 13.83 15.17
CA GLY A 328 4.59 15.07 15.47
C GLY A 328 4.98 16.24 14.55
N ALA A 329 5.38 17.37 15.15
CA ALA A 329 5.61 18.62 14.42
C ALA A 329 6.82 18.57 13.47
N GLU A 330 7.86 17.80 13.81
CA GLU A 330 9.04 17.66 12.95
C GLU A 330 8.69 16.83 11.70
N ALA A 331 8.04 15.69 11.90
CA ALA A 331 7.51 14.88 10.80
C ALA A 331 6.57 15.71 9.91
N GLN A 332 5.67 16.50 10.52
CA GLN A 332 4.75 17.36 9.78
C GLN A 332 5.49 18.36 8.90
N GLN A 333 6.55 18.99 9.41
CA GLN A 333 7.35 19.93 8.62
C GLN A 333 8.00 19.25 7.42
N TYR A 334 8.56 18.05 7.62
CA TYR A 334 9.16 17.26 6.54
C TYR A 334 8.09 16.87 5.52
N TYR A 335 6.90 16.50 5.99
CA TYR A 335 5.80 16.13 5.12
C TYR A 335 5.26 17.30 4.31
N ASP A 336 5.08 18.46 4.93
CA ASP A 336 4.67 19.69 4.23
C ASP A 336 5.68 20.04 3.13
N GLN A 337 6.98 19.84 3.37
CA GLN A 337 8.03 20.03 2.36
C GLN A 337 7.93 19.00 1.23
N TYR A 338 7.69 17.73 1.56
CA TYR A 338 7.44 16.67 0.60
C TYR A 338 6.25 17.03 -0.30
N LEU A 339 5.11 17.38 0.29
CA LEU A 339 3.90 17.74 -0.43
C LEU A 339 4.12 18.97 -1.31
N ALA A 340 4.79 20.00 -0.79
CA ALA A 340 5.13 21.20 -1.56
C ALA A 340 6.08 20.89 -2.73
N GLN A 341 7.03 19.97 -2.55
CA GLN A 341 7.95 19.52 -3.60
C GLN A 341 7.21 18.83 -4.74
N TYR A 342 6.17 18.05 -4.43
CA TYR A 342 5.42 17.27 -5.41
C TYR A 342 4.09 17.90 -5.83
N GLY A 343 3.72 19.06 -5.27
CA GLY A 343 2.46 19.75 -5.58
C GLY A 343 1.21 19.01 -5.08
N LEU A 344 1.32 18.29 -3.97
CA LEU A 344 0.26 17.46 -3.39
C LEU A 344 -0.54 18.25 -2.34
N ASP A 345 -1.83 17.93 -2.19
CA ASP A 345 -2.73 18.53 -1.21
C ASP A 345 -3.27 17.48 -0.23
N LEU A 346 -3.43 17.87 1.04
CA LEU A 346 -3.98 17.06 2.12
C LEU A 346 -5.34 17.53 2.62
N SER A 347 -5.92 18.57 2.02
CA SER A 347 -7.13 19.18 2.57
C SER A 347 -8.34 18.22 2.61
N GLY A 348 -8.30 17.12 1.85
CA GLY A 348 -9.19 15.98 2.02
C GLY A 348 -8.59 14.99 3.02
N GLY A 349 -9.20 14.82 4.18
CA GLY A 349 -8.85 13.70 5.06
C GLY A 349 -9.08 12.35 4.38
N CYS A 350 -8.65 11.28 5.05
CA CYS A 350 -9.22 9.96 4.86
C CYS A 350 -10.72 10.00 5.29
#